data_AF-A0A957ND77-F1
#
_entry.id   AF-A0A957ND77-F1
#
_cell.length_a   1.000
_cell.length_b   1.000
_cell.length_c   1.000
_cell.angle_alpha   90.00
_cell.angle_beta   90.00
_cell.angle_gamma   90.00
#
_symmetry.space_group_name_H-M   'P 1'
#
loop_
_entity.id
_entity.type
_entity.pdbx_description
1 polymer ?
#
loop_
_entity_poly.entity_id
_entity_poly.type
_entity_poly.pdbx_seq_one_letter_code
_entity_poly.pdbx_strand_id
1 'polypeptide(L)'
;MNEQICPSCRKRQPKQDGYCADCGTILIELRYCDTCGVAALHNGGFCRECGARLAAVVPAVVAPSAATRAALPAASALPRATTPPRRAAQRGTALAQRPAADLAVARVDPPPPTSAPLATVGGLLGTAGVVVAAFNPMVGIWLIVMMVLLANRGTNRAAAAAMDRLIDWLWEDPSMRRRLLGE
;
A
#
# COMPACT_ATOMS: atom_id res chain seq x y z
N MET A 1 -20.73 14.07 -23.83
CA MET A 1 -19.62 14.09 -22.85
C MET A 1 -20.08 13.31 -21.63
N ASN A 2 -19.41 12.23 -21.25
CA ASN A 2 -19.77 11.48 -20.04
C ASN A 2 -19.09 12.13 -18.84
N GLU A 3 -19.84 12.93 -18.08
CA GLU A 3 -19.41 13.49 -16.80
C GLU A 3 -19.74 12.53 -15.65
N GLN A 4 -18.91 12.52 -14.62
CA GLN A 4 -19.17 11.82 -13.37
C GLN A 4 -19.05 12.76 -12.18
N ILE A 5 -19.79 12.50 -11.10
CA ILE A 5 -19.78 13.31 -9.88
C ILE A 5 -18.96 12.59 -8.81
N CYS A 6 -17.96 13.26 -8.25
CA CYS A 6 -17.17 12.69 -7.16
C CYS A 6 -18.05 12.46 -5.91
N PRO A 7 -18.06 11.26 -5.29
CA PRO A 7 -18.86 11.00 -4.10
C PRO A 7 -18.38 11.79 -2.86
N SER A 8 -17.09 12.10 -2.77
CA SER A 8 -16.50 12.82 -1.64
C SER A 8 -16.75 14.34 -1.69
N CYS A 9 -16.47 14.98 -2.84
CA CYS A 9 -16.54 16.44 -2.96
C CYS A 9 -17.69 16.95 -3.85
N ARG A 10 -18.47 16.06 -4.48
CA ARG A 10 -19.61 16.36 -5.37
C ARG A 10 -19.31 17.26 -6.58
N LYS A 11 -18.04 17.48 -6.92
CA LYS A 11 -17.67 18.18 -8.15
C LYS A 11 -17.82 17.27 -9.37
N ARG A 12 -18.24 17.86 -10.49
CA ARG A 12 -18.26 17.21 -11.81
C ARG A 12 -16.84 17.05 -12.31
N GLN A 13 -16.51 15.87 -12.79
CA GLN A 13 -15.20 15.51 -13.30
C GLN A 13 -15.35 14.79 -14.64
N PRO A 14 -14.40 14.97 -15.56
CA PRO A 14 -14.33 14.15 -16.77
C PRO A 14 -14.03 12.69 -16.39
N LYS A 15 -14.49 11.74 -17.21
CA LYS A 15 -14.30 10.30 -16.96
C LYS A 15 -12.85 9.80 -17.06
N GLN A 16 -11.89 10.65 -17.41
CA GLN A 16 -10.56 10.19 -17.84
C GLN A 16 -9.58 9.90 -16.70
N ASP A 17 -9.73 10.58 -15.56
CA ASP A 17 -8.60 10.65 -14.62
C ASP A 17 -8.58 9.53 -13.58
N GLY A 18 -9.62 8.72 -13.41
CA GLY A 18 -9.66 7.65 -12.38
C GLY A 18 -9.54 8.14 -10.93
N TYR A 19 -9.29 9.42 -10.70
CA TYR A 19 -9.25 10.12 -9.42
C TYR A 19 -9.86 11.52 -9.55
N CYS A 20 -10.27 12.10 -8.43
CA CYS A 20 -10.78 13.46 -8.38
C CYS A 20 -9.61 14.45 -8.31
N ALA A 21 -9.54 15.41 -9.22
CA ALA A 21 -8.51 16.45 -9.23
C ALA A 21 -8.52 17.31 -7.95
N ASP A 22 -9.67 17.48 -7.29
CA ASP A 22 -9.81 18.35 -6.13
C ASP A 22 -9.51 17.65 -4.79
N CYS A 23 -9.96 16.40 -4.62
CA CYS A 23 -9.86 15.71 -3.32
C CYS A 23 -9.01 14.45 -3.35
N GLY A 24 -8.48 14.04 -4.51
CA GLY A 24 -7.64 12.85 -4.67
C GLY A 24 -8.36 11.52 -4.43
N THR A 25 -9.68 11.53 -4.18
CA THR A 25 -10.44 10.29 -4.05
C THR A 25 -10.48 9.56 -5.39
N ILE A 26 -10.24 8.25 -5.37
CA ILE A 26 -10.31 7.39 -6.55
C ILE A 26 -11.76 7.33 -7.05
N LEU A 27 -12.00 7.75 -8.29
CA LEU A 27 -13.30 7.59 -8.95
C LEU A 27 -13.28 6.24 -9.68
N ILE A 28 -13.77 5.23 -9.00
CA ILE A 28 -13.89 3.88 -9.57
C ILE A 28 -15.12 3.88 -10.46
N GLU A 29 -14.94 3.57 -11.74
CA GLU A 29 -16.06 3.47 -12.67
C GLU A 29 -16.97 2.31 -12.22
N LEU A 30 -18.22 2.63 -11.85
CA LEU A 30 -19.20 1.59 -11.57
C LEU A 30 -19.77 1.09 -12.91
N ARG A 31 -19.74 -0.23 -13.10
CA ARG A 31 -20.43 -0.91 -14.19
C ARG A 31 -21.59 -1.70 -13.64
N TYR A 32 -22.73 -1.65 -14.32
CA TYR A 32 -23.84 -2.53 -14.01
C TYR A 32 -23.57 -3.91 -14.63
N CYS A 33 -23.84 -4.97 -13.88
CA CYS A 33 -23.73 -6.34 -14.40
C CYS A 33 -24.90 -6.63 -15.35
N ASP A 34 -24.62 -7.11 -16.56
CA ASP A 34 -25.66 -7.44 -17.55
C ASP A 34 -26.53 -8.62 -17.12
N THR A 35 -26.05 -9.47 -16.19
CA THR A 35 -26.77 -10.66 -15.72
C THR A 35 -27.72 -10.36 -14.57
N CYS A 36 -27.31 -9.53 -13.59
CA CYS A 36 -28.10 -9.28 -12.38
C CYS A 36 -28.51 -7.81 -12.16
N GLY A 37 -28.00 -6.87 -12.97
CA GLY A 37 -28.28 -5.44 -12.84
C GLY A 37 -27.60 -4.73 -11.67
N VAL A 38 -26.81 -5.43 -10.86
CA VAL A 38 -26.13 -4.83 -9.70
C VAL A 38 -24.90 -4.04 -10.15
N ALA A 39 -24.67 -2.88 -9.54
CA ALA A 39 -23.48 -2.07 -9.76
C ALA A 39 -22.25 -2.74 -9.14
N ALA A 40 -21.24 -3.03 -9.96
CA ALA A 40 -19.97 -3.64 -9.58
C ALA A 40 -18.80 -2.70 -9.88
N LEU A 41 -17.75 -2.78 -9.04
CA LEU A 41 -16.49 -2.09 -9.29
C LEU A 41 -15.79 -2.69 -10.52
N HIS A 42 -15.33 -1.83 -11.43
CA HIS A 42 -14.69 -2.28 -12.66
C HIS A 42 -13.42 -3.13 -12.45
N ASN A 43 -12.72 -2.96 -11.32
CA ASN A 43 -11.41 -3.57 -11.06
C ASN A 43 -11.43 -5.10 -10.88
N GLY A 44 -12.60 -5.71 -10.69
CA GLY A 44 -12.70 -7.13 -10.37
C GLY A 44 -12.81 -8.08 -11.55
N GLY A 45 -13.21 -7.61 -12.74
CA GLY A 45 -13.55 -8.48 -13.88
C GLY A 45 -14.75 -9.42 -13.67
N PHE A 46 -15.24 -9.58 -12.43
CA PHE A 46 -16.38 -10.42 -12.04
C PHE A 46 -17.34 -9.67 -11.12
N CYS A 47 -18.64 -9.90 -11.29
CA CYS A 47 -19.67 -9.38 -10.38
C CYS A 47 -19.61 -10.14 -9.05
N ARG A 48 -19.64 -9.42 -7.92
CA ARG A 48 -19.56 -10.04 -6.58
C ARG A 48 -20.84 -10.76 -6.17
N GLU A 49 -21.98 -10.38 -6.75
CA GLU A 49 -23.28 -10.96 -6.42
C GLU A 49 -23.55 -12.25 -7.21
N CYS A 50 -23.36 -12.24 -8.54
CA CYS A 50 -23.70 -13.38 -9.40
C CYS A 50 -22.49 -14.15 -9.94
N GLY A 51 -21.27 -13.67 -9.74
CA GLY A 51 -20.04 -14.30 -10.26
C GLY A 51 -19.84 -14.17 -11.78
N ALA A 52 -20.77 -13.54 -12.51
CA ALA A 52 -20.65 -13.36 -13.95
C ALA A 52 -19.44 -12.46 -14.30
N ARG A 53 -18.75 -12.78 -15.40
CA ARG A 53 -17.68 -11.92 -15.93
C ARG A 53 -18.29 -10.61 -16.42
N LEU A 54 -17.80 -9.49 -15.91
CA LEU A 54 -18.10 -8.18 -16.49
C LEU A 54 -17.32 -8.06 -17.78
N ALA A 55 -17.98 -7.62 -18.86
CA ALA A 55 -17.31 -7.35 -20.12
C ALA A 55 -16.12 -6.43 -19.86
N ALA A 56 -14.91 -6.96 -20.04
CA ALA A 56 -13.71 -6.17 -19.98
C ALA A 56 -13.88 -5.07 -21.01
N VAL A 57 -13.82 -3.81 -20.57
CA VAL A 57 -13.45 -2.76 -21.51
C VAL A 57 -12.04 -3.13 -21.85
N VAL A 58 -11.85 -3.77 -23.01
CA VAL A 58 -10.60 -3.61 -23.70
C VAL A 58 -10.55 -2.11 -23.91
N PRO A 59 -9.72 -1.33 -23.18
CA PRO A 59 -9.56 0.06 -23.54
C PRO A 59 -9.24 -0.01 -25.02
N ALA A 60 -10.06 0.62 -25.85
CA ALA A 60 -9.80 0.65 -27.27
C ALA A 60 -8.41 1.26 -27.35
N VAL A 61 -7.40 0.41 -27.54
CA VAL A 61 -6.04 0.83 -27.76
C VAL A 61 -6.16 1.43 -29.13
N VAL A 62 -6.49 2.71 -29.16
CA VAL A 62 -6.37 3.54 -30.35
C VAL A 62 -4.91 3.37 -30.69
N ALA A 63 -4.62 2.50 -31.66
CA ALA A 63 -3.28 2.27 -32.13
C ALA A 63 -2.69 3.66 -32.37
N PRO A 64 -1.53 4.00 -31.78
CA PRO A 64 -0.93 5.30 -31.99
C PRO A 64 -0.78 5.46 -33.49
N SER A 65 -1.61 6.34 -34.07
CA SER A 65 -1.59 6.60 -35.50
C SER A 65 -0.18 7.05 -35.83
N ALA A 66 0.52 6.23 -36.61
CA ALA A 66 1.91 6.43 -37.00
C ALA A 66 2.11 7.66 -37.93
N ALA A 67 1.13 8.55 -38.00
CA ALA A 67 1.06 9.69 -38.91
C ALA A 67 1.32 11.03 -38.19
N THR A 68 2.38 11.13 -37.38
CA THR A 68 3.01 12.44 -37.11
C THR A 68 4.51 12.24 -36.80
N ARG A 69 5.26 11.72 -37.76
CA ARG A 69 6.68 12.05 -37.90
C ARG A 69 6.82 13.03 -39.06
N ALA A 70 6.44 14.28 -38.81
CA ALA A 70 6.80 15.38 -39.69
C ALA A 70 7.38 16.50 -38.81
N ALA A 71 8.70 16.64 -38.91
CA ALA A 71 9.48 17.82 -38.58
C ALA A 71 9.41 18.36 -37.13
N LEU A 72 10.31 17.87 -36.27
CA LEU A 72 10.94 18.80 -35.31
C LEU A 72 12.09 19.50 -36.04
N PRO A 73 12.08 20.85 -36.17
CA PRO A 73 13.28 21.58 -36.56
C PRO A 73 14.32 21.49 -35.43
N ALA A 74 15.54 21.17 -35.80
CA ALA A 74 16.71 21.29 -34.95
C ALA A 74 17.02 22.78 -34.72
N ALA A 75 16.75 23.29 -33.52
CA ALA A 75 17.23 24.57 -33.02
C ALA A 75 16.90 24.64 -31.51
N SER A 76 17.71 25.11 -30.59
CA SER A 76 19.09 25.56 -30.56
C SER A 76 19.46 25.63 -29.07
N ALA A 77 20.73 25.38 -28.77
CA ALA A 77 21.47 25.70 -27.54
C ALA A 77 20.66 26.27 -26.35
N LEU A 78 20.45 25.45 -25.31
CA LEU A 78 20.22 25.95 -23.96
C LEU A 78 21.52 26.59 -23.43
N PRO A 79 21.50 27.84 -22.93
CA PRO A 79 22.64 28.41 -22.23
C PRO A 79 22.90 27.66 -20.92
N ARG A 80 24.18 27.45 -20.61
CA ARG A 80 24.68 26.95 -19.32
C ARG A 80 24.05 27.75 -18.19
N ALA A 81 23.23 27.09 -17.37
CA ALA A 81 22.81 27.61 -16.09
C ALA A 81 24.04 27.76 -15.18
N THR A 82 24.45 29.00 -14.95
CA THR A 82 25.39 29.39 -13.90
C THR A 82 24.80 29.05 -12.54
N THR A 83 25.51 28.21 -11.81
CA THR A 83 25.27 27.86 -10.41
C THR A 83 25.24 29.14 -9.57
N PRO A 84 24.17 29.41 -8.80
CA PRO A 84 24.17 30.53 -7.87
C PRO A 84 25.11 30.24 -6.67
N PRO A 85 25.79 31.26 -6.13
CA PRO A 85 26.67 31.09 -4.98
C PRO A 85 25.86 30.78 -3.72
N ARG A 86 26.36 29.77 -3.00
CA ARG A 86 25.94 29.32 -1.67
C ARG A 86 26.04 30.51 -0.69
N ARG A 87 24.93 31.19 -0.40
CA ARG A 87 24.87 32.14 0.72
C ARG A 87 24.64 31.36 2.01
N ALA A 88 25.70 31.30 2.80
CA ALA A 88 25.65 31.09 4.22
C ALA A 88 24.82 32.19 4.92
N ALA A 89 24.31 31.84 6.11
CA ALA A 89 23.75 32.71 7.14
C ALA A 89 22.33 33.24 6.94
N GLN A 90 21.41 32.67 7.73
CA GLN A 90 20.43 33.36 8.59
C GLN A 90 19.77 32.25 9.43
N ARG A 91 20.28 31.90 10.62
CA ARG A 91 20.07 32.60 11.91
C ARG A 91 18.68 33.23 12.02
N GLY A 92 17.79 32.46 12.65
CA GLY A 92 16.92 32.94 13.71
C GLY A 92 15.65 33.67 13.29
N THR A 93 14.54 32.93 13.30
CA THR A 93 13.28 33.48 13.80
C THR A 93 12.57 32.42 14.63
N ALA A 94 12.36 32.75 15.90
CA ALA A 94 11.63 32.02 16.89
C ALA A 94 10.25 31.60 16.37
N LEU A 95 10.00 30.29 16.33
CA LEU A 95 8.64 29.78 16.32
C LEU A 95 8.21 29.66 17.78
N ALA A 96 7.29 30.57 18.12
CA ALA A 96 6.53 30.57 19.34
C ALA A 96 6.10 29.15 19.73
N GLN A 97 6.49 28.75 20.94
CA GLN A 97 5.89 27.65 21.66
C GLN A 97 4.38 27.91 21.73
N ARG A 98 3.60 27.14 20.97
CA ARG A 98 2.18 26.96 21.25
C ARG A 98 2.09 26.26 22.61
N PRO A 99 1.39 26.81 23.61
CA PRO A 99 1.06 26.04 24.80
C PRO A 99 0.18 24.86 24.35
N ALA A 100 0.67 23.66 24.65
CA ALA A 100 -0.10 22.43 24.53
C ALA A 100 -1.27 22.56 25.51
N ALA A 101 -2.43 22.99 25.00
CA ALA A 101 -3.67 22.79 25.71
C ALA A 101 -3.91 21.27 25.77
N ASP A 102 -3.94 20.77 26.99
CA ASP A 102 -4.34 19.44 27.39
C ASP A 102 -5.53 18.92 26.57
N LEU A 103 -5.25 18.10 25.56
CA LEU A 103 -6.20 17.10 25.11
C LEU A 103 -5.96 15.87 25.98
N ALA A 104 -6.61 15.86 27.14
CA ALA A 104 -6.77 14.67 27.96
C ALA A 104 -7.58 13.64 27.15
N VAL A 105 -6.89 12.88 26.32
CA VAL A 105 -7.42 11.64 25.74
C VAL A 105 -7.62 10.70 26.92
N ALA A 106 -8.87 10.49 27.30
CA ALA A 106 -9.25 9.46 28.25
C ALA A 106 -8.58 8.15 27.83
N ARG A 107 -7.65 7.66 28.65
CA ARG A 107 -7.16 6.28 28.56
C ARG A 107 -8.37 5.39 28.74
N VAL A 108 -8.85 4.83 27.64
CA VAL A 108 -9.75 3.68 27.68
C VAL A 108 -8.85 2.51 28.05
N ASP A 109 -8.91 2.09 29.31
CA ASP A 109 -8.29 0.85 29.74
C ASP A 109 -8.87 -0.32 28.91
N PRO A 110 -8.02 -1.15 28.29
CA PRO A 110 -8.51 -2.34 27.60
C PRO A 110 -9.17 -3.28 28.64
N PRO A 111 -10.28 -3.94 28.28
CA PRO A 111 -10.94 -4.87 29.18
C PRO A 111 -9.96 -5.99 29.58
N PRO A 112 -10.01 -6.47 30.83
CA PRO A 112 -9.16 -7.57 31.28
C PRO A 112 -9.43 -8.81 30.42
N PRO A 113 -8.39 -9.59 30.08
CA PRO A 113 -8.58 -10.83 29.35
C PRO A 113 -9.46 -11.75 30.20
N THR A 114 -10.67 -12.03 29.70
CA THR A 114 -11.49 -13.13 30.23
C THR A 114 -10.68 -14.41 30.11
N SER A 115 -10.25 -14.92 31.26
CA SER A 115 -9.58 -16.21 31.41
C SER A 115 -10.54 -17.30 30.95
N ALA A 116 -10.42 -17.68 29.68
CA ALA A 116 -11.00 -18.92 29.19
C ALA A 116 -10.30 -20.09 29.90
N PRO A 117 -11.04 -21.12 30.35
CA PRO A 117 -10.44 -22.27 31.01
C PRO A 117 -9.47 -22.95 30.05
N LEU A 118 -8.24 -23.14 30.54
CA LEU A 118 -7.25 -24.01 29.92
C LEU A 118 -7.87 -25.40 29.74
N ALA A 119 -8.30 -25.70 28.52
CA ALA A 119 -8.52 -27.07 28.11
C ALA A 119 -7.14 -27.72 28.04
N THR A 120 -6.85 -28.53 29.05
CA THR A 120 -5.71 -29.43 29.15
C THR A 120 -5.69 -30.36 27.94
N VAL A 121 -5.02 -29.96 26.86
CA VAL A 121 -4.63 -30.86 25.77
C VAL A 121 -3.38 -31.58 26.22
N GLY A 122 -3.59 -32.59 27.06
CA GLY A 122 -2.59 -33.59 27.38
C GLY A 122 -2.47 -34.59 26.23
N GLY A 123 -1.23 -34.86 25.84
CA GLY A 123 -0.87 -36.07 25.10
C GLY A 123 -0.62 -35.84 23.62
N LEU A 124 0.65 -35.62 23.27
CA LEU A 124 1.39 -36.39 22.25
C LEU A 124 2.77 -35.75 22.07
N LEU A 125 3.60 -35.84 23.12
CA LEU A 125 5.06 -35.79 22.96
C LEU A 125 5.49 -37.11 22.32
N GLY A 126 5.32 -37.18 21.00
CA GLY A 126 5.87 -38.21 20.13
C GLY A 126 6.79 -37.54 19.12
N THR A 127 8.10 -37.70 19.34
CA THR A 127 9.13 -37.63 18.29
C THR A 127 9.22 -36.34 17.48
N ALA A 128 9.67 -35.24 18.09
CA ALA A 128 10.34 -34.16 17.34
C ALA A 128 11.79 -34.56 17.03
N GLY A 129 11.95 -35.71 16.37
CA GLY A 129 13.18 -36.05 15.66
C GLY A 129 13.21 -35.21 14.40
N VAL A 130 14.14 -34.27 14.33
CA VAL A 130 14.74 -33.66 13.14
C VAL A 130 14.14 -34.16 11.81
N VAL A 131 13.07 -33.53 11.35
CA VAL A 131 12.66 -33.57 9.94
C VAL A 131 12.92 -32.17 9.36
N VAL A 132 14.20 -31.83 9.23
CA VAL A 132 14.65 -30.82 8.26
C VAL A 132 14.72 -31.51 6.90
N ALA A 133 13.59 -32.08 6.46
CA ALA A 133 13.47 -32.67 5.13
C ALA A 133 12.70 -31.67 4.25
N ALA A 134 13.44 -31.03 3.36
CA ALA A 134 12.93 -30.37 2.16
C ALA A 134 11.75 -29.40 2.38
N PHE A 135 11.90 -28.40 3.26
CA PHE A 135 11.05 -27.22 3.17
C PHE A 135 11.38 -26.51 1.85
N ASN A 136 10.46 -26.60 0.89
CA ASN A 136 10.58 -25.92 -0.38
C ASN A 136 10.77 -24.41 -0.08
N PRO A 137 11.90 -23.80 -0.45
CA PRO A 137 12.22 -22.42 -0.07
C PRO A 137 11.14 -21.44 -0.56
N MET A 138 10.42 -21.79 -1.63
CA MET A 138 9.26 -21.04 -2.11
C MET A 138 8.12 -20.96 -1.09
N VAL A 139 7.87 -22.01 -0.31
CA VAL A 139 6.83 -22.02 0.73
C VAL A 139 7.23 -21.11 1.89
N GLY A 140 8.51 -21.11 2.26
CA GLY A 140 9.04 -20.21 3.29
C GLY A 140 8.92 -18.74 2.87
N ILE A 141 9.35 -18.41 1.65
CA ILE A 141 9.23 -17.05 1.09
C ILE A 141 7.75 -16.64 0.99
N TRP A 142 6.88 -17.53 0.52
CA TRP A 142 5.46 -17.24 0.40
C TRP A 142 4.80 -16.92 1.75
N LEU A 143 5.13 -17.67 2.82
CA LEU A 143 4.64 -17.41 4.17
C LEU A 143 5.12 -16.05 4.71
N ILE A 144 6.39 -15.68 4.47
CA ILE A 144 6.94 -14.38 4.87
C ILE A 144 6.18 -13.25 4.17
N VAL A 145 5.97 -13.35 2.85
CA VAL A 145 5.24 -12.35 2.07
C VAL A 145 3.79 -12.24 2.53
N MET A 146 3.13 -13.37 2.84
CA MET A 146 1.75 -13.38 3.36
C MET A 146 1.68 -12.65 4.71
N MET A 147 2.62 -12.91 5.62
CA MET A 147 2.70 -12.21 6.91
C MET A 147 2.92 -10.70 6.73
N VAL A 148 3.80 -10.28 5.83
CA VAL A 148 4.04 -8.86 5.55
C VAL A 148 2.79 -8.20 4.96
N LEU A 149 2.09 -8.85 4.03
CA LEU A 149 0.83 -8.33 3.45
C LEU A 149 -0.31 -8.26 4.48
N LEU A 150 -0.38 -9.22 5.41
CA LEU A 150 -1.31 -9.21 6.53
C LEU A 150 -1.00 -8.06 7.50
N ALA A 151 0.28 -7.84 7.81
CA ALA A 151 0.71 -6.72 8.65
C ALA A 151 0.45 -5.36 7.98
N ASN A 152 0.60 -5.27 6.66
CA ASN A 152 0.43 -4.03 5.90
C ASN A 152 -1.05 -3.67 5.61
N ARG A 153 -1.99 -4.61 5.81
CA ARG A 153 -3.43 -4.36 5.62
C ARG A 153 -4.10 -3.49 6.69
N GLY A 154 -3.34 -2.88 7.59
CA GLY A 154 -3.73 -1.60 8.20
C GLY A 154 -4.47 -1.66 9.53
N THR A 155 -4.31 -2.70 10.36
CA THR A 155 -4.95 -2.73 11.68
C THR A 155 -4.02 -2.83 12.89
N ASN A 156 -2.70 -3.05 12.73
CA ASN A 156 -1.82 -3.21 13.89
C ASN A 156 -0.53 -2.38 13.79
N ARG A 157 -0.59 -1.10 14.18
CA ARG A 157 0.61 -0.29 14.45
C ARG A 157 1.57 -0.98 15.45
N ALA A 158 1.02 -1.79 16.36
CA ALA A 158 1.79 -2.62 17.27
C ALA A 158 2.60 -3.71 16.56
N ALA A 159 2.09 -4.29 15.46
CA ALA A 159 2.81 -5.30 14.69
C ALA A 159 3.97 -4.69 13.87
N ALA A 160 3.77 -3.47 13.34
CA ALA A 160 4.84 -2.72 12.68
C ALA A 160 6.00 -2.42 13.64
N ALA A 161 5.68 -1.93 14.85
CA ALA A 161 6.71 -1.67 15.88
C ALA A 161 7.42 -2.94 16.37
N ALA A 162 6.75 -4.09 16.38
CA ALA A 162 7.37 -5.37 16.70
C ALA A 162 8.31 -5.86 15.59
N MET A 163 7.96 -5.64 14.31
CA MET A 163 8.85 -5.98 13.20
C MET A 163 10.10 -5.11 13.17
N ASP A 164 10.01 -3.80 13.41
CA ASP A 164 11.19 -2.93 13.44
C ASP A 164 12.21 -3.39 14.50
N ARG A 165 11.74 -3.75 15.70
CA ARG A 165 12.62 -4.29 16.75
C ARG A 165 13.25 -5.62 16.37
N LEU A 166 12.55 -6.44 15.60
CA LEU A 166 13.04 -7.74 15.17
C LEU A 166 14.08 -7.58 14.05
N ILE A 167 13.91 -6.58 13.17
CA ILE A 167 14.89 -6.19 12.15
C ILE A 167 16.15 -5.62 12.83
N ASP A 168 16.00 -4.72 13.80
CA ASP A 168 17.13 -4.17 14.55
C ASP A 168 17.90 -5.29 15.28
N TRP A 169 17.18 -6.20 15.96
CA TRP A 169 17.79 -7.34 16.63
C TRP A 169 18.52 -8.28 15.66
N LEU A 170 17.97 -8.53 14.47
CA LEU A 170 18.61 -9.31 13.41
C LEU A 170 19.91 -8.66 12.90
N TRP A 171 20.00 -7.33 12.93
CA TRP A 171 21.18 -6.59 12.49
C TRP A 171 22.24 -6.43 13.58
N GLU A 172 21.83 -6.44 14.85
CA GLU A 172 22.73 -6.35 16.01
C GLU A 172 23.51 -7.65 16.23
N ASP A 173 23.03 -8.81 15.75
CA ASP A 173 23.74 -10.09 15.87
C ASP A 173 24.68 -10.36 14.66
N PRO A 174 26.01 -10.18 14.81
CA PRO A 174 26.98 -10.37 13.73
C PRO A 174 27.12 -11.84 13.28
N SER A 175 26.56 -12.80 14.03
CA SER A 175 26.54 -14.21 13.62
C SER A 175 25.47 -14.51 12.57
N MET A 176 24.29 -13.87 12.67
CA MET A 176 23.22 -13.95 11.67
C MET A 176 23.63 -13.28 10.36
N ARG A 177 24.27 -12.12 10.45
CA ARG A 177 24.75 -11.38 9.28
C ARG A 177 25.73 -12.19 8.43
N ARG A 178 26.67 -12.89 9.06
CA ARG A 178 27.63 -13.77 8.34
C ARG A 178 26.93 -14.94 7.63
N ARG A 179 25.97 -15.58 8.30
CA ARG A 179 25.17 -16.66 7.70
C ARG A 179 24.34 -16.21 6.50
N LEU A 180 23.81 -14.98 6.53
CA LEU A 180 23.03 -14.42 5.43
C LEU A 180 23.90 -13.97 4.25
N LEU A 181 25.13 -13.50 4.52
CA LEU A 181 26.08 -13.08 3.49
C LEU A 181 26.93 -14.24 2.94
N GLY A 182 26.86 -15.43 3.56
CA GLY A 182 27.63 -16.61 3.14
C GLY A 182 29.12 -16.51 3.48
N GLU A 183 29.46 -15.75 4.54
CA GLU A 183 30.83 -15.59 5.06
C GLU A 183 31.16 -16.57 6.20
#